data_AF-A0A2V5N2K5-F1
#
_entry.id   AF-A0A2V5N2K5-F1
#
_cell.length_a   1.000
_cell.length_b   1.000
_cell.length_c   1.000
_cell.angle_alpha   90.00
_cell.angle_beta   90.00
_cell.angle_gamma   90.00
#
_symmetry.space_group_name_H-M   'P 1'
#
loop_
_entity.id
_entity.type
_entity.pdbx_description
1 polymer ?
#
loop_
_entity_poly.entity_id
_entity_poly.type
_entity_poly.pdbx_seq_one_letter_code
_entity_poly.pdbx_strand_id
1 'polypeptide(L)'
;MAVSKWNESGRVWEEDHGLLEEEQVAKCERADVAEPFRSPIPTRMISNGEYMPVPQTEKQKRVEARIEELTGEASRKLRMSRRSFLRSSGGTAAALLAMNEVFGKFFHVSLAELFEPAAFAAAAPPKDLFVFDDQLHFVRGSKPSPAGLRAIAQGPSSAPTVKSNPFNPKRQLDRRSPD
;
A
#
# COMPACT_ATOMS: atom_id res chain seq x y z
N MET A 1 -18.04 -1.35 21.35
CA MET A 1 -18.82 -2.43 21.97
C MET A 1 -18.05 -3.71 21.72
N ALA A 2 -18.67 -4.86 21.47
CA ALA A 2 -18.05 -6.18 21.69
C ALA A 2 -16.79 -6.42 20.83
N VAL A 3 -16.87 -5.98 19.57
CA VAL A 3 -15.86 -6.04 18.52
C VAL A 3 -15.49 -7.46 18.03
N SER A 4 -15.57 -7.69 16.72
CA SER A 4 -15.62 -9.02 16.09
C SER A 4 -15.19 -8.98 14.59
N LYS A 5 -15.21 -10.09 13.82
CA LYS A 5 -14.35 -10.31 12.62
C LYS A 5 -15.05 -10.64 11.27
N TRP A 6 -14.62 -9.99 10.17
CA TRP A 6 -15.11 -10.14 8.77
C TRP A 6 -15.49 -11.55 8.26
N ASN A 7 -16.68 -11.68 7.66
CA ASN A 7 -17.20 -12.89 7.01
C ASN A 7 -17.34 -12.71 5.48
N GLU A 8 -16.43 -13.34 4.71
CA GLU A 8 -16.41 -13.28 3.23
C GLU A 8 -17.65 -13.88 2.57
N SER A 9 -18.31 -14.86 3.18
CA SER A 9 -19.50 -15.52 2.63
C SER A 9 -20.77 -14.67 2.77
N GLY A 10 -20.79 -13.71 3.70
CA GLY A 10 -21.95 -12.88 4.03
C GLY A 10 -21.86 -11.40 3.64
N ARG A 11 -20.66 -10.88 3.34
CA ARG A 11 -20.39 -9.44 3.07
C ARG A 11 -20.87 -8.50 4.20
N VAL A 12 -20.74 -8.90 5.46
CA VAL A 12 -21.07 -8.06 6.61
C VAL A 12 -19.83 -7.89 7.50
N TRP A 13 -19.62 -6.67 7.98
CA TRP A 13 -18.69 -6.38 9.06
C TRP A 13 -19.23 -6.99 10.35
N GLU A 14 -18.56 -7.98 10.91
CA GLU A 14 -18.52 -8.03 12.36
C GLU A 14 -17.66 -6.83 12.84
N GLU A 15 -17.83 -6.36 14.09
CA GLU A 15 -17.68 -4.94 14.46
C GLU A 15 -16.27 -4.32 14.24
N ASP A 16 -15.18 -5.12 14.31
CA ASP A 16 -13.74 -4.83 14.12
C ASP A 16 -13.12 -3.51 14.68
N HIS A 17 -11.79 -3.46 14.82
CA HIS A 17 -11.09 -2.64 15.82
C HIS A 17 -10.36 -1.40 15.26
N GLY A 18 -10.99 -0.64 14.36
CA GLY A 18 -10.44 0.65 13.90
C GLY A 18 -10.26 1.65 15.06
N LEU A 19 -9.40 2.66 14.87
CA LEU A 19 -9.36 3.83 15.78
C LEU A 19 -10.36 4.92 15.35
N LEU A 20 -11.10 4.68 14.28
CA LEU A 20 -12.18 5.56 13.83
C LEU A 20 -13.45 5.33 14.64
N GLU A 21 -14.09 6.42 15.02
CA GLU A 21 -15.44 6.41 15.59
C GLU A 21 -16.48 5.99 14.53
N GLU A 22 -17.64 5.49 14.96
CA GLU A 22 -18.70 5.02 14.05
C GLU A 22 -19.10 6.08 12.99
N GLU A 23 -19.17 7.35 13.38
CA GLU A 23 -19.45 8.47 12.46
C GLU A 23 -18.36 8.69 11.40
N GLN A 24 -17.11 8.35 11.71
CA GLN A 24 -15.98 8.43 10.78
C GLN A 24 -16.00 7.23 9.84
N VAL A 25 -16.26 6.04 10.36
CA VAL A 25 -16.44 4.81 9.56
C VAL A 25 -17.58 5.00 8.55
N ALA A 26 -18.69 5.62 8.95
CA ALA A 26 -19.82 5.91 8.06
C ALA A 26 -19.47 6.86 6.88
N LYS A 27 -18.37 7.62 6.98
CA LYS A 27 -17.85 8.49 5.91
C LYS A 27 -16.82 7.77 5.03
N CYS A 28 -16.40 6.57 5.39
CA CYS A 28 -15.44 5.79 4.64
C CYS A 28 -16.14 4.88 3.64
N GLU A 29 -15.59 4.85 2.43
CA GLU A 29 -15.88 3.83 1.44
C GLU A 29 -14.55 3.18 1.04
N ARG A 30 -14.61 1.94 0.55
CA ARG A 30 -13.40 1.24 0.12
C ARG A 30 -12.69 2.03 -0.98
N ALA A 31 -11.38 2.18 -0.87
CA ALA A 31 -10.58 2.97 -1.82
C ALA A 31 -10.71 2.46 -3.27
N ASP A 32 -10.85 1.14 -3.48
CA ASP A 32 -11.03 0.56 -4.82
C ASP A 32 -12.39 0.88 -5.47
N VAL A 33 -13.35 1.37 -4.69
CA VAL A 33 -14.67 1.82 -5.14
C VAL A 33 -14.72 3.34 -5.22
N ALA A 34 -14.27 4.02 -4.16
CA ALA A 34 -14.39 5.47 -4.00
C ALA A 34 -13.35 6.29 -4.78
N GLU A 35 -12.20 5.72 -5.16
CA GLU A 35 -11.17 6.46 -5.89
C GLU A 35 -11.60 6.74 -7.34
N PRO A 36 -11.84 8.02 -7.72
CA PRO A 36 -12.22 8.34 -9.07
C PRO A 36 -11.04 8.16 -10.04
N PHE A 37 -9.83 8.46 -9.57
CA PHE A 37 -8.62 8.39 -10.37
C PHE A 37 -7.80 7.15 -10.04
N ARG A 38 -7.88 6.14 -10.92
CA ARG A 38 -7.15 4.87 -10.76
C ARG A 38 -5.71 4.97 -11.28
N SER A 39 -4.91 5.78 -10.59
CA SER A 39 -3.46 5.87 -10.80
C SER A 39 -2.74 4.60 -10.33
N PRO A 40 -1.61 4.20 -10.96
CA PRO A 40 -0.75 3.15 -10.42
C PRO A 40 -0.08 3.51 -9.09
N ILE A 41 0.06 4.82 -8.80
CA ILE A 41 0.59 5.32 -7.52
C ILE A 41 -0.47 6.21 -6.87
N PRO A 42 -0.88 5.95 -5.62
CA PRO A 42 -1.82 6.81 -4.90
C PRO A 42 -1.32 8.26 -4.81
N THR A 43 -2.18 9.19 -5.18
CA THR A 43 -1.90 10.64 -5.23
C THR A 43 -2.43 11.38 -4.01
N ARG A 44 -3.18 10.70 -3.14
CA ARG A 44 -3.71 11.24 -1.88
C ARG A 44 -3.65 10.19 -0.77
N MET A 45 -3.73 10.67 0.46
CA MET A 45 -3.90 9.78 1.61
C MET A 45 -5.28 9.13 1.56
N ILE A 46 -5.34 7.85 1.88
CA ILE A 46 -6.57 7.10 2.16
C ILE A 46 -6.54 6.68 3.63
N SER A 47 -7.73 6.48 4.23
CA SER A 47 -7.77 5.94 5.59
C SER A 47 -7.28 4.49 5.60
N ASN A 48 -6.43 4.16 6.56
CA ASN A 48 -6.08 2.79 6.92
C ASN A 48 -6.99 2.23 8.04
N GLY A 49 -8.05 2.95 8.43
CA GLY A 49 -8.89 2.61 9.58
C GLY A 49 -8.41 3.16 10.92
N GLU A 50 -7.28 3.88 10.96
CA GLU A 50 -6.75 4.51 12.17
C GLU A 50 -7.00 6.03 12.20
N TYR A 51 -6.94 6.68 11.04
CA TYR A 51 -7.12 8.13 10.91
C TYR A 51 -7.89 8.49 9.64
N MET A 52 -8.62 9.60 9.71
CA MET A 52 -9.25 10.18 8.53
C MET A 52 -8.18 10.88 7.68
N PRO A 53 -8.22 10.70 6.34
CA PRO A 53 -7.26 11.35 5.47
C PRO A 53 -7.45 12.86 5.48
N VAL A 54 -6.35 13.61 5.38
CA VAL A 54 -6.43 15.06 5.13
C VAL A 54 -6.97 15.33 3.73
N PRO A 55 -7.60 16.49 3.48
CA PRO A 55 -8.04 16.86 2.15
C PRO A 55 -6.88 16.84 1.14
N GLN A 56 -7.18 16.42 -0.09
CA GLN A 56 -6.22 16.43 -1.18
C GLN A 56 -5.73 17.86 -1.45
N THR A 57 -4.41 18.03 -1.46
CA THR A 57 -3.76 19.33 -1.68
C THR A 57 -3.79 19.76 -3.15
N GLU A 58 -3.64 21.06 -3.41
CA GLU A 58 -3.54 21.59 -4.78
C GLU A 58 -2.34 21.05 -5.56
N LYS A 59 -1.25 20.67 -4.88
CA LYS A 59 -0.14 19.96 -5.53
C LYS A 59 -0.53 18.54 -5.94
N GLN A 60 -1.22 17.80 -5.08
CA GLN A 60 -1.68 16.45 -5.40
C GLN A 60 -2.68 16.44 -6.57
N LYS A 61 -3.61 17.40 -6.62
CA LYS A 61 -4.52 17.57 -7.78
C LYS A 61 -3.76 17.85 -9.08
N ARG A 62 -2.71 18.69 -9.02
CA ARG A 62 -1.83 18.94 -10.17
C ARG A 62 -1.09 17.68 -10.63
N VAL A 63 -0.67 16.82 -9.70
CA VAL A 63 -0.08 15.53 -10.07
C VAL A 63 -1.10 14.67 -10.83
N GLU A 64 -2.34 14.54 -10.34
CA GLU A 64 -3.37 13.77 -11.05
C GLU A 64 -3.64 14.30 -12.46
N ALA A 65 -3.85 15.61 -12.61
CA ALA A 65 -4.04 16.24 -13.90
C ALA A 65 -2.86 15.97 -14.84
N ARG A 66 -1.63 16.03 -14.32
CA ARG A 66 -0.44 15.78 -15.12
C ARG A 66 -0.29 14.32 -15.54
N ILE A 67 -0.65 13.37 -14.67
CA ILE A 67 -0.71 11.94 -15.04
C ILE A 67 -1.75 11.74 -16.14
N GLU A 68 -2.89 12.40 -16.08
CA GLU A 68 -3.92 12.31 -17.11
C GLU A 68 -3.48 12.83 -18.48
N GLU A 69 -2.73 13.94 -18.51
CA GLU A 69 -2.13 14.50 -19.72
C GLU A 69 -1.12 13.52 -20.34
N LEU A 70 -0.11 13.10 -19.56
CA LEU A 70 0.92 12.16 -20.00
C LEU A 70 0.31 10.84 -20.49
N THR A 71 -0.68 10.33 -19.76
CA THR A 71 -1.44 9.13 -20.15
C THR A 71 -2.17 9.34 -21.49
N GLY A 72 -2.76 10.50 -21.72
CA GLY A 72 -3.48 10.80 -22.96
C GLY A 72 -2.56 10.89 -24.17
N GLU A 73 -1.41 11.52 -24.02
CA GLU A 73 -0.38 11.59 -25.05
C GLU A 73 0.20 10.21 -25.35
N ALA A 74 0.62 9.48 -24.32
CA ALA A 74 1.28 8.20 -24.47
C ALA A 74 0.36 7.09 -24.96
N SER A 75 -0.87 7.01 -24.43
CA SER A 75 -1.82 5.98 -24.87
C SER A 75 -2.20 6.15 -26.34
N ARG A 76 -2.34 7.40 -26.83
CA ARG A 76 -2.58 7.70 -28.26
C ARG A 76 -1.40 7.26 -29.12
N LYS A 77 -0.17 7.62 -28.72
CA LYS A 77 1.04 7.28 -29.47
C LYS A 77 1.25 5.77 -29.57
N LEU A 78 0.99 5.04 -28.48
CA LEU A 78 1.12 3.58 -28.41
C LEU A 78 -0.11 2.81 -28.91
N ARG A 79 -1.16 3.51 -29.36
CA ARG A 79 -2.42 2.91 -29.83
C ARG A 79 -3.07 1.95 -28.82
N MET A 80 -3.08 2.33 -27.55
CA MET A 80 -3.73 1.58 -26.47
C MET A 80 -4.71 2.43 -25.69
N SER A 81 -5.59 1.79 -24.92
CA SER A 81 -6.51 2.51 -24.03
C SER A 81 -5.77 3.16 -22.87
N ARG A 82 -6.27 4.30 -22.36
CA ARG A 82 -5.74 4.97 -21.16
C ARG A 82 -5.62 4.02 -19.96
N ARG A 83 -6.64 3.16 -19.78
CA ARG A 83 -6.66 2.16 -18.70
C ARG A 83 -5.58 1.10 -18.87
N SER A 84 -5.36 0.62 -20.09
CA SER A 84 -4.29 -0.34 -20.37
C SER A 84 -2.92 0.29 -20.14
N PHE A 85 -2.75 1.54 -20.55
CA PHE A 85 -1.53 2.31 -20.35
C PHE A 85 -1.19 2.47 -18.86
N LEU A 86 -2.15 2.91 -18.04
CA LEU A 86 -1.96 3.09 -16.59
C LEU A 86 -1.62 1.79 -15.84
N ARG A 87 -1.93 0.62 -16.42
CA ARG A 87 -1.57 -0.70 -15.87
C ARG A 87 -0.20 -1.22 -16.34
N SER A 88 0.50 -0.47 -17.19
CA SER A 88 1.82 -0.82 -17.71
C SER A 88 2.94 -0.09 -16.96
N SER A 89 4.21 -0.42 -17.25
CA SER A 89 5.36 0.33 -16.75
C SER A 89 5.34 1.81 -17.14
N GLY A 90 4.79 2.14 -18.32
CA GLY A 90 4.63 3.52 -18.78
C GLY A 90 3.66 4.32 -17.91
N GLY A 91 2.64 3.67 -17.33
CA GLY A 91 1.74 4.29 -16.37
C GLY A 91 2.45 4.69 -15.08
N THR A 92 3.30 3.80 -14.54
CA THR A 92 4.15 4.11 -13.38
C THR A 92 5.13 5.24 -13.71
N ALA A 93 5.77 5.20 -14.89
CA ALA A 93 6.65 6.28 -15.33
C ALA A 93 5.93 7.63 -15.40
N ALA A 94 4.69 7.67 -15.91
CA ALA A 94 3.87 8.88 -15.95
C ALA A 94 3.59 9.44 -14.55
N ALA A 95 3.29 8.58 -13.58
CA ALA A 95 3.10 8.98 -12.18
C ALA A 95 4.39 9.56 -11.56
N LEU A 96 5.52 8.91 -11.74
CA LEU A 96 6.81 9.37 -11.21
C LEU A 96 7.25 10.69 -11.86
N LEU A 97 7.05 10.85 -13.17
CA LEU A 97 7.34 12.10 -13.90
C LEU A 97 6.45 13.24 -13.41
N ALA A 98 5.15 13.02 -13.28
CA ALA A 98 4.22 14.02 -12.77
C ALA A 98 4.58 14.48 -11.34
N MET A 99 4.97 13.54 -10.47
CA MET A 99 5.46 13.88 -9.13
C MET A 99 6.75 14.71 -9.19
N ASN A 100 7.68 14.35 -10.08
CA ASN A 100 8.91 15.12 -10.28
C ASN A 100 8.65 16.56 -10.73
N GLU A 101 7.72 16.76 -11.65
CA GLU A 101 7.36 18.09 -12.16
C GLU A 101 6.70 18.97 -11.09
N VAL A 102 5.87 18.39 -10.22
CA VAL A 102 5.09 19.16 -9.23
C VAL A 102 5.85 19.38 -7.92
N PHE A 103 6.57 18.37 -7.44
CA PHE A 103 7.23 18.41 -6.13
C PHE A 103 8.74 18.66 -6.23
N GLY A 104 9.35 18.47 -7.39
CA GLY A 104 10.80 18.51 -7.59
C GLY A 104 11.36 17.12 -7.90
N LYS A 105 12.60 17.05 -8.40
CA LYS A 105 13.19 15.81 -8.93
C LYS A 105 13.61 14.84 -7.81
N PHE A 106 12.71 13.92 -7.44
CA PHE A 106 12.93 12.87 -6.44
C PHE A 106 13.14 11.49 -7.04
N PHE A 107 12.50 11.21 -8.18
CA PHE A 107 12.53 9.91 -8.83
C PHE A 107 13.45 9.94 -10.05
N HIS A 108 14.25 8.88 -10.21
CA HIS A 108 15.01 8.68 -11.44
C HIS A 108 14.11 8.01 -12.48
N VAL A 109 13.54 8.82 -13.37
CA VAL A 109 12.67 8.38 -14.45
C VAL A 109 12.86 9.31 -15.65
N SER A 110 12.90 8.73 -16.84
CA SER A 110 13.05 9.43 -18.11
C SER A 110 11.75 9.46 -18.91
N LEU A 111 11.60 10.44 -19.80
CA LEU A 111 10.44 10.51 -20.71
C LEU A 111 10.34 9.31 -21.64
N ALA A 112 11.45 8.64 -21.97
CA ALA A 112 11.45 7.47 -22.84
C ALA A 112 10.69 6.28 -22.22
N GLU A 113 10.69 6.16 -20.89
CA GLU A 113 10.00 5.10 -20.15
C GLU A 113 8.48 5.17 -20.25
N LEU A 114 7.93 6.31 -20.67
CA LEU A 114 6.52 6.41 -21.03
C LEU A 114 6.15 5.51 -22.22
N PHE A 115 7.09 5.28 -23.14
CA PHE A 115 6.80 4.66 -24.44
C PHE A 115 7.48 3.31 -24.61
N GLU A 116 8.70 3.16 -24.09
CA GLU A 116 9.56 2.02 -24.37
C GLU A 116 9.78 1.17 -23.11
N PRO A 117 9.21 -0.05 -23.03
CA PRO A 117 9.47 -0.96 -21.91
C PRO A 117 10.96 -1.27 -21.72
N ALA A 118 11.76 -1.23 -22.80
CA ALA A 118 13.20 -1.42 -22.75
C ALA A 118 13.94 -0.29 -22.02
N ALA A 119 13.45 0.95 -22.10
CA ALA A 119 14.03 2.08 -21.37
C ALA A 119 13.87 1.88 -19.86
N PHE A 120 12.69 1.38 -19.43
CA PHE A 120 12.47 1.00 -18.04
C PHE A 120 13.38 -0.17 -17.66
N ALA A 121 13.44 -1.22 -18.48
CA ALA A 121 14.24 -2.41 -18.19
C ALA A 121 15.75 -2.10 -18.02
N ALA A 122 16.27 -1.08 -18.70
CA ALA A 122 17.66 -0.65 -18.57
C ALA A 122 17.95 0.07 -17.24
N ALA A 123 16.96 0.76 -16.67
CA ALA A 123 17.06 1.45 -15.38
C ALA A 123 16.50 0.61 -14.21
N ALA A 124 15.85 -0.52 -14.50
CA ALA A 124 15.19 -1.37 -13.54
C ALA A 124 16.20 -2.02 -12.57
N PRO A 125 15.78 -2.30 -11.32
CA PRO A 125 16.60 -3.08 -10.41
C PRO A 125 16.90 -4.48 -10.97
N PRO A 126 17.98 -5.13 -10.49
CA PRO A 126 18.30 -6.51 -10.86
C PRO A 126 17.11 -7.45 -10.66
N LYS A 127 16.98 -8.46 -11.53
CA LYS A 127 15.87 -9.44 -11.47
C LYS A 127 15.87 -10.26 -10.18
N ASP A 128 17.04 -10.39 -9.55
CA ASP A 128 17.32 -11.08 -8.31
C ASP A 128 17.50 -10.11 -7.13
N LEU A 129 17.00 -8.87 -7.25
CA LEU A 129 17.00 -7.92 -6.15
C LEU A 129 16.18 -8.49 -4.97
N PHE A 130 16.86 -8.75 -3.86
CA PHE A 130 16.20 -9.04 -2.59
C PHE A 130 15.58 -7.75 -2.04
N VAL A 131 14.26 -7.73 -1.93
CA VAL A 131 13.49 -6.64 -1.29
C VAL A 131 12.97 -7.14 0.05
N PHE A 132 13.34 -6.45 1.12
CA PHE A 132 12.83 -6.69 2.47
C PHE A 132 12.04 -5.47 2.91
N ASP A 133 10.73 -5.63 3.08
CA ASP A 133 9.83 -4.62 3.64
C ASP A 133 9.56 -4.99 5.10
N ASP A 134 10.00 -4.12 6.02
CA ASP A 134 9.75 -4.27 7.46
C ASP A 134 8.79 -3.17 7.91
N GLN A 135 7.65 -3.60 8.46
CA GLN A 135 6.58 -2.70 8.86
C GLN A 135 6.45 -2.69 10.38
N LEU A 136 6.84 -1.55 10.98
CA LEU A 136 6.62 -1.31 12.39
C LEU A 136 5.15 -0.94 12.65
N HIS A 137 4.48 -1.72 13.47
CA HIS A 137 3.12 -1.44 13.93
C HIS A 137 3.15 -0.87 15.35
N PHE A 138 2.40 0.20 15.60
CA PHE A 138 2.14 0.63 16.98
C PHE A 138 1.18 -0.34 17.65
N VAL A 139 1.64 -1.00 18.72
CA VAL A 139 0.78 -1.84 19.54
C VAL A 139 -0.09 -0.92 20.39
N ARG A 140 -1.42 -0.98 20.20
CA ARG A 140 -2.38 -0.19 20.98
C ARG A 140 -2.12 -0.37 22.48
N GLY A 141 -2.04 0.74 23.22
CA GLY A 141 -1.73 0.73 24.66
C GLY A 141 -2.72 -0.06 25.53
N SER A 142 -3.94 -0.33 25.03
CA SER A 142 -4.90 -1.23 25.68
C SER A 142 -4.49 -2.71 25.65
N LYS A 143 -3.46 -3.10 24.87
CA LYS A 143 -2.85 -4.42 24.96
C LYS A 143 -1.80 -4.40 26.09
N PRO A 144 -1.99 -5.12 27.21
CA PRO A 144 -1.14 -4.98 28.41
C PRO A 144 0.26 -5.61 28.28
N SER A 145 0.59 -6.28 27.17
CA SER A 145 1.96 -6.71 26.88
C SER A 145 2.18 -7.02 25.39
N PRO A 146 3.34 -6.65 24.80
CA PRO A 146 3.74 -7.10 23.47
C PRO A 146 4.20 -8.57 23.44
N ALA A 147 4.04 -9.32 24.54
CA ALA A 147 4.44 -10.73 24.65
C ALA A 147 3.90 -11.62 23.53
N GLY A 148 2.65 -11.42 23.08
CA GLY A 148 2.09 -12.18 21.96
C GLY A 148 2.84 -11.95 20.64
N LEU A 149 3.24 -10.71 20.35
CA LEU A 149 4.01 -10.38 19.14
C LEU A 149 5.45 -10.90 19.23
N ARG A 150 6.07 -10.82 20.41
CA ARG A 150 7.38 -11.45 20.66
C ARG A 150 7.35 -12.97 20.45
N ALA A 151 6.30 -13.64 20.94
CA ALA A 151 6.11 -15.08 20.73
C ALA A 151 5.99 -15.46 19.24
N ILE A 152 5.46 -14.56 18.41
CA ILE A 152 5.37 -14.74 16.95
C ILE A 152 6.74 -14.57 16.30
N ALA A 153 7.48 -13.53 16.67
CA ALA A 153 8.74 -13.18 16.02
C ALA A 153 9.93 -14.05 16.46
N GLN A 154 9.97 -14.44 17.73
CA GLN A 154 11.12 -15.09 18.38
C GLN A 154 10.77 -16.41 19.07
N GLY A 155 9.54 -16.88 18.91
CA GLY A 155 9.05 -18.13 19.50
C GLY A 155 8.57 -17.98 20.95
N PRO A 156 7.82 -18.96 21.50
CA PRO A 156 7.19 -18.87 22.81
C PRO A 156 8.16 -18.71 23.99
N SER A 157 9.43 -19.11 23.85
CA SER A 157 10.47 -18.90 24.87
C SER A 157 10.82 -17.43 25.11
N SER A 158 10.60 -16.56 24.11
CA SER A 158 10.81 -15.11 24.21
C SER A 158 9.65 -14.38 24.93
N ALA A 159 8.58 -15.10 25.26
CA ALA A 159 7.36 -14.58 25.84
C ALA A 159 6.80 -15.54 26.91
N PRO A 160 7.38 -15.55 28.14
CA PRO A 160 7.08 -16.55 29.17
C PRO A 160 5.61 -16.66 29.57
N THR A 161 4.82 -15.61 29.34
CA THR A 161 3.39 -15.55 29.63
C THR A 161 2.51 -16.15 28.52
N VAL A 162 3.09 -16.51 27.37
CA VAL A 162 2.39 -17.06 26.19
C VAL A 162 2.64 -18.57 26.13
N LYS A 163 1.63 -19.35 26.56
CA LYS A 163 1.73 -20.83 26.67
C LYS A 163 1.80 -21.55 25.31
N SER A 164 1.35 -20.91 24.25
CA SER A 164 1.43 -21.42 22.87
C SER A 164 1.36 -20.25 21.89
N ASN A 165 2.10 -20.33 20.78
CA ASN A 165 1.97 -19.36 19.69
C ASN A 165 0.74 -19.75 18.83
N PRO A 166 -0.38 -19.00 18.88
CA PRO A 166 -1.59 -19.34 18.12
C PRO A 166 -1.40 -19.19 16.61
N PHE A 167 -0.35 -18.49 16.17
CA PHE A 167 0.02 -18.30 14.77
C PHE A 167 1.07 -19.32 14.28
N ASN A 168 1.57 -20.17 15.17
CA ASN A 168 2.36 -21.36 14.83
C ASN A 168 1.66 -22.64 15.33
N PRO A 169 0.45 -22.95 14.82
CA PRO A 169 -0.34 -24.09 15.28
C PRO A 169 0.37 -25.44 15.03
N LYS A 170 1.32 -25.46 14.09
CA LYS A 170 2.10 -26.64 13.69
C LYS A 170 3.41 -26.79 14.48
N ARG A 171 3.72 -25.91 15.44
CA ARG A 171 4.98 -25.88 16.20
C ARG A 171 6.23 -25.99 15.31
N GLN A 172 6.21 -25.32 14.17
CA GLN A 172 7.37 -25.25 13.28
C GLN A 172 8.53 -24.59 14.04
N LEU A 173 9.74 -25.14 13.91
CA LEU A 173 10.93 -24.52 14.47
C LEU A 173 11.15 -23.18 13.76
N ASP A 174 11.36 -22.12 14.53
CA ASP A 174 11.76 -20.82 13.97
C ASP A 174 13.06 -21.03 13.20
N ARG A 175 13.08 -20.65 11.91
CA ARG A 175 14.32 -20.62 11.15
C ARG A 175 15.17 -19.50 11.72
N ARG A 176 16.02 -19.82 12.69
CA ARG A 176 17.18 -18.98 12.96
C ARG A 176 18.00 -18.94 11.68
N SER A 177 18.33 -17.73 11.21
CA SER A 177 19.37 -17.60 10.20
C SER A 177 20.58 -18.42 10.68
N PRO A 178 21.18 -19.27 9.83
CA PRO A 178 22.46 -19.86 10.17
C PRO A 178 23.46 -18.71 10.38
N ASP A 179 24.21 -18.80 11.48
CA ASP A 179 25.29 -17.87 11.83
C ASP A 179 26.34 -17.76 10.71
#